data_AF-A0A8H3AIF1-F1
#
_entry.id   AF-A0A8H3AIF1-F1
#
_cell.length_a   1.000
_cell.length_b   1.000
_cell.length_c   1.000
_cell.angle_alpha   90.00
_cell.angle_beta   90.00
_cell.angle_gamma   90.00
#
_symmetry.space_group_name_H-M   'P 1'
#
loop_
_entity.id
_entity.type
_entity.pdbx_description
1 polymer ?
#
loop_
_entity_poly.entity_id
_entity_poly.type
_entity_poly.pdbx_seq_one_letter_code
_entity_poly.pdbx_strand_id
1 'polypeptide(L)'
;MSDHPRRAMPPHEPQVNTLIAKSRREDALHNRSQRHESAPTPLFSTLATSHQLRIYPRIRVAGPPPPRSWAYPSPTPVGSFISSGAIPDLQWRAHATRWIFLHLDQAGLIPHSILHLDEGKNIPGMLAVPTLREMCVRVLVSLVHNSDAEVQSTIHEGIFDPDLPGHLRRLIVRYSAIHSPLPWIALAQLWGIEYGEQGADGEVILVGPDAGGPTIAASAIKQLFAPPDIGSDAQFEDDEDYLAWDAEEYTSAPPLKAFISITHPISKYLTLFPPTITHLALIAIPLDRDVTSRIVMARLSHGLRLLEALDLSCNPWLVTDAIRSVDWSARWLRLHFAAFINCPNMKDLESLDDIINSGRSWERLVHIDWT
;
A
#
# COMPACT_ATOMS: atom_id res chain seq x y z
N MET A 1 -41.51 35.24 31.67
CA MET A 1 -40.91 34.20 32.52
C MET A 1 -41.84 33.01 32.45
N SER A 2 -41.47 32.01 31.65
CA SER A 2 -42.34 30.92 31.24
C SER A 2 -41.79 29.63 31.86
N ASP A 3 -42.41 29.18 32.95
CA ASP A 3 -42.04 27.92 33.61
C ASP A 3 -42.44 26.74 32.72
N HIS A 4 -41.46 26.04 32.18
CA HIS A 4 -41.66 24.76 31.51
C HIS A 4 -41.57 23.61 32.53
N PRO A 5 -42.61 22.76 32.63
CA PRO A 5 -42.61 21.65 33.56
C PRO A 5 -41.60 20.59 33.11
N ARG A 6 -40.63 20.29 33.97
CA ARG A 6 -39.67 19.19 33.79
C ARG A 6 -40.43 17.86 33.71
N ARG A 7 -40.45 17.23 32.54
CA ARG A 7 -40.90 15.85 32.38
C ARG A 7 -39.89 14.91 33.04
N ALA A 8 -40.36 14.10 33.98
CA ALA A 8 -39.58 13.01 34.55
C ALA A 8 -39.27 11.97 33.47
N MET A 9 -37.99 11.64 33.28
CA MET A 9 -37.59 10.53 32.42
C MET A 9 -37.97 9.20 33.07
N PRO A 10 -38.53 8.25 32.30
CA PRO A 10 -38.83 6.91 32.81
C PRO A 10 -37.53 6.18 33.18
N PRO A 11 -37.56 5.30 34.19
CA PRO A 11 -36.41 4.50 34.57
C PRO A 11 -36.04 3.56 33.41
N HIS A 12 -34.85 3.77 32.84
CA HIS A 12 -34.23 2.82 31.92
C HIS A 12 -33.87 1.54 32.66
N GLU A 13 -34.79 0.56 32.66
CA GLU A 13 -34.48 -0.84 32.99
C GLU A 13 -33.75 -1.54 31.82
N PRO A 14 -33.04 -2.66 32.07
CA PRO A 14 -31.66 -2.81 31.65
C PRO A 14 -31.56 -3.63 30.36
N GLN A 15 -31.55 -2.95 29.21
CA GLN A 15 -31.26 -3.57 27.90
C GLN A 15 -29.90 -4.29 27.86
N VAL A 16 -28.97 -3.90 28.72
CA VAL A 16 -27.64 -4.53 28.82
C VAL A 16 -27.76 -5.97 29.34
N ASN A 17 -28.64 -6.22 30.31
CA ASN A 17 -28.80 -7.57 30.88
C ASN A 17 -29.44 -8.54 29.89
N THR A 18 -30.35 -8.05 29.03
CA THR A 18 -30.93 -8.84 27.95
C THR A 18 -29.92 -9.15 26.85
N LEU A 19 -29.02 -8.22 26.52
CA LEU A 19 -27.94 -8.45 25.56
C LEU A 19 -26.91 -9.48 26.07
N ILE A 20 -26.51 -9.38 27.36
CA ILE A 20 -25.59 -10.35 27.98
C ILE A 20 -26.22 -11.75 28.04
N ALA A 21 -27.50 -11.85 28.37
CA ALA A 21 -28.21 -13.14 28.38
C ALA A 21 -28.31 -13.76 26.97
N LYS A 22 -28.46 -12.94 25.93
CA LYS A 22 -28.53 -13.41 24.54
C LYS A 22 -27.18 -13.92 24.05
N SER A 23 -26.09 -13.21 24.33
CA SER A 23 -24.72 -13.62 23.98
C SER A 23 -24.34 -14.96 24.64
N ARG A 24 -24.60 -15.14 25.94
CA ARG A 24 -24.31 -16.41 26.64
C ARG A 24 -25.09 -17.61 26.07
N ARG A 25 -26.28 -17.39 25.52
CA ARG A 25 -27.07 -18.45 24.89
C ARG A 25 -26.50 -18.85 23.52
N GLU A 26 -25.95 -17.92 22.75
CA GLU A 26 -25.32 -18.20 21.46
C GLU A 26 -24.02 -19.01 21.64
N ASP A 27 -23.18 -18.66 22.62
CA ASP A 27 -21.96 -19.42 22.95
C ASP A 27 -22.25 -20.87 23.39
N ALA A 28 -23.35 -21.07 24.13
CA ALA A 28 -23.80 -22.41 24.54
C ALA A 28 -24.27 -23.26 23.35
N LEU A 29 -24.87 -22.65 22.33
CA LEU A 29 -25.30 -23.34 21.11
C LEU A 29 -24.11 -23.70 20.23
N HIS A 30 -23.11 -22.83 20.09
CA HIS A 30 -21.90 -23.13 19.33
C HIS A 30 -21.09 -24.28 19.94
N ASN A 31 -20.92 -24.29 21.26
CA ASN A 31 -20.24 -25.39 21.95
C ASN A 31 -20.97 -26.73 21.82
N ARG A 32 -22.30 -26.72 21.69
CA ARG A 32 -23.09 -27.94 21.48
C ARG A 32 -22.95 -28.47 20.04
N SER A 33 -22.81 -27.58 19.07
CA SER A 33 -22.58 -27.95 17.67
C SER A 33 -21.20 -28.62 17.48
N GLN A 34 -20.16 -28.16 18.18
CA GLN A 34 -18.83 -28.76 18.10
C GLN A 34 -18.74 -30.15 18.72
N ARG A 35 -19.60 -30.49 19.69
CA ARG A 35 -19.59 -31.82 20.34
C ARG A 35 -20.32 -32.91 19.55
N HIS A 36 -20.98 -32.56 18.44
CA HIS A 36 -21.69 -33.51 17.58
C HIS A 36 -21.00 -33.75 16.23
N GLU A 37 -19.71 -33.41 16.08
CA GLU A 37 -18.88 -33.96 15.00
C GLU A 37 -18.68 -35.46 15.24
N SER A 38 -19.64 -36.22 14.76
CA SER A 38 -19.64 -37.67 14.69
C SER A 38 -18.46 -38.17 13.87
N ALA A 39 -17.86 -39.25 14.37
CA ALA A 39 -16.80 -40.02 13.73
C ALA A 39 -17.07 -40.29 12.23
N PRO A 40 -16.03 -40.25 11.37
CA PRO A 40 -16.19 -40.46 9.95
C PRO A 40 -16.58 -41.91 9.66
N THR A 41 -17.81 -42.11 9.18
CA THR A 41 -18.26 -43.35 8.54
C THR A 41 -17.43 -43.62 7.28
N PRO A 42 -16.68 -44.74 7.18
CA PRO A 42 -15.84 -45.03 6.03
C PRO A 42 -16.61 -45.93 5.07
N LEU A 43 -17.48 -45.39 4.21
CA LEU A 43 -18.20 -46.22 3.23
C LEU A 43 -18.32 -45.69 1.80
N PHE A 44 -17.61 -44.61 1.43
CA PHE A 44 -17.48 -44.21 0.01
C PHE A 44 -16.09 -43.64 -0.29
N SER A 45 -15.06 -44.47 -0.16
CA SER A 45 -13.72 -44.18 -0.70
C SER A 45 -13.26 -45.35 -1.56
N THR A 46 -13.84 -45.45 -2.74
CA THR A 46 -13.36 -46.31 -3.82
C THR A 46 -13.96 -45.74 -5.10
N LEU A 47 -13.11 -45.40 -6.07
CA LEU A 47 -13.40 -44.72 -7.35
C LEU A 47 -13.15 -43.20 -7.40
N ALA A 48 -11.94 -42.76 -7.02
CA ALA A 48 -11.34 -41.54 -7.58
C ALA A 48 -9.82 -41.55 -7.39
N THR A 49 -9.16 -42.59 -7.90
CA THR A 49 -7.69 -42.72 -7.80
C THR A 49 -7.11 -43.26 -9.09
N SER A 50 -7.19 -42.47 -10.18
CA SER A 50 -6.37 -42.68 -11.38
C SER A 50 -6.52 -41.54 -12.40
N HIS A 51 -6.14 -40.31 -12.04
CA HIS A 51 -5.72 -39.32 -13.04
C HIS A 51 -4.42 -38.67 -12.58
N GLN A 52 -3.37 -39.49 -12.44
CA GLN A 52 -2.02 -39.00 -12.63
C GLN A 52 -1.93 -38.52 -14.09
N LEU A 53 -1.96 -37.20 -14.27
CA LEU A 53 -1.54 -36.56 -15.50
C LEU A 53 -0.07 -36.91 -15.70
N ARG A 54 0.18 -38.01 -16.43
CA ARG A 54 1.48 -38.30 -17.02
C ARG A 54 1.83 -37.11 -17.89
N ILE A 55 2.80 -36.33 -17.42
CA ILE A 55 3.55 -35.39 -18.24
C ILE A 55 4.28 -36.25 -19.28
N TYR A 56 3.67 -36.41 -20.45
CA TYR A 56 4.34 -37.03 -21.57
C TYR A 56 5.47 -36.09 -22.01
N PRO A 57 6.71 -36.59 -22.23
CA PRO A 57 7.73 -35.81 -22.90
C PRO A 57 7.16 -35.35 -24.25
N ARG A 58 7.39 -34.09 -24.62
CA ARG A 58 6.91 -33.46 -25.86
C ARG A 58 7.31 -34.28 -27.09
N ILE A 59 6.46 -35.24 -27.47
CA ILE A 59 6.51 -35.86 -28.78
C ILE A 59 5.96 -34.79 -29.73
N ARG A 60 6.77 -34.39 -30.71
CA ARG A 60 6.38 -33.44 -31.76
C ARG A 60 5.21 -34.04 -32.52
N VAL A 61 3.98 -33.64 -32.17
CA VAL A 61 2.78 -34.01 -32.92
C VAL A 61 2.88 -33.31 -34.27
N ALA A 62 2.82 -34.09 -35.36
CA ALA A 62 2.80 -33.54 -36.71
C ALA A 62 1.47 -32.80 -36.92
N GLY A 63 1.54 -31.49 -37.10
CA GLY A 63 0.39 -30.63 -37.37
C GLY A 63 0.75 -29.16 -37.18
N PRO A 64 -0.01 -28.23 -37.79
CA PRO A 64 0.13 -26.82 -37.48
C PRO A 64 -0.17 -26.61 -35.98
N PRO A 65 0.55 -25.69 -35.30
CA PRO A 65 0.26 -25.38 -33.91
C PRO A 65 -1.21 -24.92 -33.77
N PRO A 66 -1.88 -25.25 -32.65
CA PRO A 66 -3.25 -24.81 -32.45
C PRO A 66 -3.34 -23.28 -32.55
N PRO A 67 -4.48 -22.73 -33.03
CA PRO A 67 -4.68 -21.29 -33.10
C PRO A 67 -4.43 -20.64 -31.74
N ARG A 68 -3.82 -19.44 -31.71
CA ARG A 68 -3.54 -18.72 -30.45
C ARG A 68 -4.79 -18.49 -29.59
N SER A 69 -5.97 -18.44 -30.19
CA SER A 69 -7.25 -18.32 -29.49
C SER A 69 -7.66 -19.57 -28.69
N TRP A 70 -7.00 -20.72 -28.92
CA TRP A 70 -7.28 -22.00 -28.25
C TRP A 70 -6.21 -22.38 -27.22
N ALA A 71 -5.12 -21.62 -27.15
CA ALA A 71 -4.21 -21.75 -26.03
C ALA A 71 -4.96 -21.24 -24.79
N TYR A 72 -5.19 -22.12 -23.82
CA TYR A 72 -5.51 -21.68 -22.46
C TYR A 72 -4.50 -20.60 -22.08
N PRO A 73 -4.90 -19.50 -21.44
CA PRO A 73 -3.95 -18.53 -20.91
C PRO A 73 -3.01 -19.32 -20.01
N SER A 74 -1.80 -19.57 -20.50
CA SER A 74 -0.72 -20.10 -19.67
C SER A 74 -0.61 -19.11 -18.52
N PRO A 75 -0.53 -19.55 -17.24
CA PRO A 75 -0.18 -18.64 -16.17
C PRO A 75 1.09 -17.93 -16.62
N THR A 76 0.95 -16.66 -16.99
CA THR A 76 2.03 -15.91 -17.56
C THR A 76 3.04 -15.79 -16.43
N PRO A 77 4.30 -16.18 -16.63
CA PRO A 77 5.31 -15.97 -15.59
C PRO A 77 5.24 -14.51 -15.17
N VAL A 78 5.20 -14.27 -13.87
CA VAL A 78 4.91 -12.97 -13.23
C VAL A 78 5.75 -11.82 -13.84
N GLY A 79 6.92 -12.13 -14.40
CA GLY A 79 7.78 -11.19 -15.11
C GLY A 79 7.23 -10.60 -16.43
N SER A 80 6.25 -11.21 -17.09
CA SER A 80 5.74 -10.72 -18.39
C SER A 80 4.71 -9.59 -18.29
N PHE A 81 4.10 -9.37 -17.11
CA PHE A 81 3.01 -8.41 -16.96
C PHE A 81 3.49 -6.96 -16.88
N ILE A 82 4.69 -6.73 -16.33
CA ILE A 82 5.22 -5.38 -16.07
C ILE A 82 5.47 -4.62 -17.38
N SER A 83 5.86 -5.30 -18.46
CA SER A 83 6.09 -4.65 -19.76
C SER A 83 4.81 -4.26 -20.51
N SER A 84 3.63 -4.77 -20.11
CA SER A 84 2.38 -4.49 -20.83
C SER A 84 1.71 -3.17 -20.42
N GLY A 85 2.25 -2.45 -19.43
CA GLY A 85 1.58 -1.27 -18.85
C GLY A 85 0.27 -1.59 -18.13
N ALA A 86 -0.08 -2.87 -17.99
CA ALA A 86 -1.24 -3.31 -17.23
C ALA A 86 -0.97 -3.11 -15.75
N ILE A 87 -1.99 -2.63 -15.02
CA ILE A 87 -1.92 -2.53 -13.57
C ILE A 87 -1.73 -3.95 -13.02
N PRO A 88 -0.72 -4.19 -12.15
CA PRO A 88 -0.49 -5.51 -11.56
C PRO A 88 -1.73 -5.99 -10.81
N ASP A 89 -1.96 -7.30 -10.71
CA ASP A 89 -3.12 -7.82 -9.99
C ASP A 89 -3.06 -7.53 -8.47
N LEU A 90 -4.19 -7.75 -7.79
CA LEU A 90 -4.33 -7.48 -6.35
C LEU A 90 -3.33 -8.28 -5.50
N GLN A 91 -3.12 -9.56 -5.83
CA GLN A 91 -2.24 -10.45 -5.05
C GLN A 91 -0.79 -9.99 -5.18
N TRP A 92 -0.38 -9.64 -6.40
CA TRP A 92 0.92 -9.06 -6.69
C TRP A 92 1.13 -7.78 -5.89
N ARG A 93 0.17 -6.84 -5.91
CA ARG A 93 0.31 -5.56 -5.19
C ARG A 93 0.41 -5.78 -3.69
N ALA A 94 -0.45 -6.64 -3.13
CA ALA A 94 -0.42 -6.98 -1.71
C ALA A 94 0.93 -7.60 -1.30
N HIS A 95 1.47 -8.51 -2.13
CA HIS A 95 2.78 -9.11 -1.90
C HIS A 95 3.92 -8.10 -2.03
N ALA A 96 3.86 -7.26 -3.05
CA ALA A 96 4.87 -6.24 -3.35
C ALA A 96 4.99 -5.21 -2.22
N THR A 97 3.87 -4.73 -1.66
CA THR A 97 3.86 -3.71 -0.60
C THR A 97 4.00 -4.27 0.81
N ARG A 98 3.94 -5.60 0.97
CA ARG A 98 3.92 -6.26 2.28
C ARG A 98 5.05 -5.79 3.18
N TRP A 99 6.25 -5.73 2.66
CA TRP A 99 7.43 -5.49 3.46
C TRP A 99 7.53 -4.06 3.95
N ILE A 100 7.30 -3.07 3.09
CA ILE A 100 7.29 -1.68 3.52
C ILE A 100 6.15 -1.40 4.52
N PHE A 101 4.96 -1.97 4.34
CA PHE A 101 3.85 -1.76 5.30
C PHE A 101 4.12 -2.40 6.67
N LEU A 102 4.88 -3.50 6.74
CA LEU A 102 5.31 -4.09 8.01
C LEU A 102 6.25 -3.16 8.81
N HIS A 103 6.95 -2.23 8.15
CA HIS A 103 7.88 -1.29 8.80
C HIS A 103 7.27 0.08 9.07
N LEU A 104 6.24 0.48 8.31
CA LEU A 104 5.56 1.75 8.50
C LEU A 104 4.71 1.85 9.77
N ASP A 105 4.28 0.72 10.33
CA ASP A 105 3.10 0.68 11.18
C ASP A 105 3.28 0.00 12.53
N GLN A 106 2.44 0.45 13.46
CA GLN A 106 1.95 -0.38 14.55
C GLN A 106 0.97 -1.41 13.97
N ALA A 107 1.11 -2.67 14.38
CA ALA A 107 0.45 -3.85 13.77
C ALA A 107 -1.07 -3.75 13.45
N GLY A 108 -1.82 -2.80 14.01
CA GLY A 108 -3.26 -2.59 13.78
C GLY A 108 -3.65 -1.76 12.55
N LEU A 109 -2.70 -1.18 11.81
CA LEU A 109 -2.98 -0.34 10.64
C LEU A 109 -2.66 -1.02 9.29
N ILE A 110 -2.11 -2.22 9.35
CA ILE A 110 -1.76 -3.04 8.19
C ILE A 110 -3.03 -3.69 7.63
N PRO A 111 -3.34 -3.54 6.32
CA PRO A 111 -4.45 -4.25 5.70
C PRO A 111 -4.34 -5.78 5.89
N HIS A 112 -5.42 -6.45 6.24
CA HIS A 112 -5.47 -7.91 6.43
C HIS A 112 -5.06 -8.67 5.17
N SER A 113 -5.31 -8.10 3.99
CA SER A 113 -4.85 -8.67 2.72
C SER A 113 -3.33 -8.89 2.67
N ILE A 114 -2.55 -8.14 3.45
CA ILE A 114 -1.10 -8.30 3.56
C ILE A 114 -0.71 -9.41 4.53
N LEU A 115 -1.43 -9.54 5.64
CA LEU A 115 -1.07 -10.45 6.72
C LEU A 115 -1.23 -11.93 6.33
N HIS A 116 -2.14 -12.23 5.41
CA HIS A 116 -2.51 -13.61 5.04
C HIS A 116 -1.83 -14.16 3.77
N LEU A 117 -0.85 -13.45 3.18
CA LEU A 117 -0.17 -13.92 1.95
C LEU A 117 0.72 -15.15 2.15
N ASP A 118 1.24 -15.38 3.37
CA ASP A 118 2.23 -16.45 3.63
C ASP A 118 1.61 -17.84 3.84
N GLU A 119 0.29 -17.93 3.93
CA GLU A 119 -0.39 -19.22 4.03
C GLU A 119 -0.51 -19.84 2.63
N GLY A 120 0.63 -20.14 2.01
CA GLY A 120 0.73 -20.98 0.80
C GLY A 120 0.14 -22.39 0.98
N LYS A 121 -0.33 -22.71 2.19
CA LYS A 121 -1.41 -23.66 2.40
C LYS A 121 -2.73 -22.93 2.13
N ASN A 122 -3.14 -22.92 0.87
CA ASN A 122 -4.54 -22.76 0.49
C ASN A 122 -5.36 -23.76 1.32
N ILE A 123 -5.75 -23.43 2.55
CA ILE A 123 -6.85 -24.08 3.24
C ILE A 123 -8.06 -23.50 2.50
N PRO A 124 -8.62 -24.22 1.50
CA PRO A 124 -9.64 -23.66 0.65
C PRO A 124 -10.88 -23.54 1.54
N GLY A 125 -11.18 -22.32 2.00
CA GLY A 125 -12.39 -22.06 2.79
C GLY A 125 -12.22 -21.18 4.02
N MET A 126 -11.01 -20.90 4.50
CA MET A 126 -10.83 -19.90 5.56
C MET A 126 -10.72 -18.51 4.93
N LEU A 127 -11.85 -18.00 4.43
CA LEU A 127 -11.96 -16.60 4.03
C LEU A 127 -11.69 -15.77 5.29
N ALA A 128 -10.50 -15.16 5.36
CA ALA A 128 -10.19 -14.21 6.40
C ALA A 128 -11.25 -13.11 6.37
N VAL A 129 -12.04 -13.03 7.44
CA VAL A 129 -13.11 -12.05 7.55
C VAL A 129 -12.44 -10.69 7.67
N PRO A 130 -12.70 -9.75 6.74
CA PRO A 130 -12.12 -8.41 6.82
C PRO A 130 -12.56 -7.75 8.12
N THR A 131 -11.73 -6.87 8.67
CA THR A 131 -12.17 -6.10 9.83
C THR A 131 -13.33 -5.20 9.47
N LEU A 132 -14.11 -4.77 10.47
CA LEU A 132 -15.16 -3.77 10.28
C LEU A 132 -14.62 -2.53 9.57
N ARG A 133 -13.41 -2.08 9.93
CA ARG A 133 -12.75 -0.92 9.33
C ARG A 133 -12.50 -1.13 7.83
N GLU A 134 -12.01 -2.29 7.43
CA GLU A 134 -11.85 -2.63 6.01
C GLU A 134 -13.18 -2.78 5.29
N MET A 135 -14.22 -3.33 5.92
CA MET A 135 -15.56 -3.36 5.34
C MET A 135 -16.08 -1.93 5.09
N CYS A 136 -15.88 -1.00 6.02
CA CYS A 136 -16.25 0.40 5.83
C CYS A 136 -15.46 1.04 4.67
N VAL A 137 -14.14 0.85 4.62
CA VAL A 137 -13.32 1.36 3.50
C VAL A 137 -13.73 0.73 2.17
N ARG A 138 -14.05 -0.56 2.13
CA ARG A 138 -14.59 -1.22 0.94
C ARG A 138 -15.84 -0.54 0.41
N VAL A 139 -16.78 -0.23 1.31
CA VAL A 139 -18.01 0.48 0.93
C VAL A 139 -17.65 1.85 0.35
N LEU A 140 -16.81 2.64 1.03
CA LEU A 140 -16.39 3.96 0.56
C LEU A 140 -15.72 3.90 -0.83
N VAL A 141 -14.72 3.02 -1.01
CA VAL A 141 -14.01 2.86 -2.29
C VAL A 141 -14.96 2.38 -3.39
N SER A 142 -15.92 1.49 -3.07
CA SER A 142 -16.90 1.02 -4.04
C SER A 142 -17.84 2.15 -4.52
N LEU A 143 -18.21 3.09 -3.64
CA LEU A 143 -19.03 4.25 -4.02
C LEU A 143 -18.28 5.14 -5.01
N VAL A 144 -16.98 5.31 -4.83
CA VAL A 144 -16.12 6.05 -5.76
C VAL A 144 -16.08 5.38 -7.13
N HIS A 145 -15.93 4.05 -7.18
CA HIS A 145 -15.76 3.32 -8.43
C HIS A 145 -17.06 3.10 -9.20
N ASN A 146 -18.19 3.03 -8.51
CA ASN A 146 -19.51 2.80 -9.12
C ASN A 146 -20.19 4.09 -9.60
N SER A 147 -19.56 5.25 -9.39
CA SER A 147 -20.09 6.50 -9.92
C SER A 147 -19.83 6.58 -11.42
N ASP A 148 -20.89 6.70 -12.22
CA ASP A 148 -20.81 6.93 -13.66
C ASP A 148 -19.96 8.19 -13.93
N ALA A 149 -19.19 8.18 -15.03
CA ALA A 149 -18.19 9.22 -15.33
C ALA A 149 -18.75 10.66 -15.35
N GLU A 150 -20.04 10.85 -15.64
CA GLU A 150 -20.70 12.16 -15.58
C GLU A 150 -21.03 12.61 -14.15
N VAL A 151 -21.25 11.68 -13.22
CA VAL A 151 -21.61 11.94 -11.81
C VAL A 151 -20.36 11.98 -10.90
N GLN A 152 -19.22 11.49 -11.40
CA GLN A 152 -17.95 11.50 -10.67
C GLN A 152 -17.58 12.91 -10.17
N SER A 153 -17.72 13.94 -10.99
CA SER A 153 -17.31 15.31 -10.63
C SER A 153 -18.02 15.86 -9.40
N THR A 154 -19.29 15.54 -9.19
CA THR A 154 -20.09 16.05 -8.06
C THR A 154 -19.98 15.18 -6.81
N ILE A 155 -19.74 13.88 -6.96
CA ILE A 155 -19.60 12.96 -5.84
C ILE A 155 -18.24 13.12 -5.14
N HIS A 156 -17.18 13.47 -5.88
CA HIS A 156 -15.84 13.64 -5.33
C HIS A 156 -15.74 14.78 -4.30
N GLU A 157 -16.59 15.81 -4.37
CA GLU A 157 -16.56 16.91 -3.39
C GLU A 157 -17.07 16.50 -2.00
N GLY A 158 -17.87 15.44 -1.88
CA GLY A 158 -18.50 15.06 -0.61
C GLY A 158 -17.98 13.77 0.05
N ILE A 159 -17.47 12.81 -0.72
CA ILE A 159 -17.08 11.49 -0.14
C ILE A 159 -15.77 11.58 0.65
N PHE A 160 -14.80 12.34 0.15
CA PHE A 160 -13.50 12.54 0.77
C PHE A 160 -13.42 13.93 1.37
N ASP A 161 -14.35 14.19 2.29
CA ASP A 161 -14.38 15.41 3.08
C ASP A 161 -12.98 15.70 3.67
N PRO A 162 -12.44 16.92 3.52
CA PRO A 162 -11.20 17.32 4.20
C PRO A 162 -11.21 17.04 5.71
N ASP A 163 -12.40 17.05 6.33
CA ASP A 163 -12.57 16.79 7.75
C ASP A 163 -12.30 15.33 8.14
N LEU A 164 -12.04 14.44 7.15
CA LEU A 164 -11.69 13.07 7.44
C LEU A 164 -10.36 12.99 8.20
N PRO A 165 -10.32 12.34 9.38
CA PRO A 165 -9.09 12.23 10.15
C PRO A 165 -7.95 11.63 9.34
N GLY A 166 -6.74 12.21 9.44
CA GLY A 166 -5.57 11.80 8.65
C GLY A 166 -5.28 10.30 8.70
N HIS A 167 -5.42 9.67 9.87
CA HIS A 167 -5.22 8.22 10.03
C HIS A 167 -6.24 7.36 9.25
N LEU A 168 -7.45 7.88 9.00
CA LEU A 168 -8.47 7.23 8.19
C LEU A 168 -8.21 7.46 6.70
N ARG A 169 -7.83 8.69 6.30
CA ARG A 169 -7.33 8.98 4.94
C ARG A 169 -6.18 8.05 4.56
N ARG A 170 -5.21 7.87 5.47
CA ARG A 170 -4.07 6.95 5.30
C ARG A 170 -4.52 5.51 5.06
N LEU A 171 -5.49 5.01 5.84
CA LEU A 171 -6.01 3.66 5.63
C LEU A 171 -6.68 3.52 4.26
N ILE A 172 -7.51 4.49 3.87
CA ILE A 172 -8.19 4.45 2.56
C ILE A 172 -7.15 4.40 1.44
N VAL A 173 -6.11 5.23 1.50
CA VAL A 173 -5.01 5.24 0.52
C VAL A 173 -4.31 3.87 0.46
N ARG A 174 -3.90 3.30 1.60
CA ARG A 174 -3.25 1.97 1.63
C ARG A 174 -4.13 0.85 1.15
N TYR A 175 -5.39 0.81 1.60
CA TYR A 175 -6.35 -0.19 1.16
C TYR A 175 -6.55 -0.12 -0.36
N SER A 176 -6.74 1.09 -0.88
CA SER A 176 -6.99 1.30 -2.31
C SER A 176 -5.76 0.98 -3.15
N ALA A 177 -4.54 1.32 -2.69
CA ALA A 177 -3.30 0.95 -3.36
C ALA A 177 -3.19 -0.57 -3.64
N ILE A 178 -3.71 -1.41 -2.74
CA ILE A 178 -3.74 -2.87 -2.91
C ILE A 178 -4.94 -3.32 -3.73
N HIS A 179 -6.14 -2.86 -3.37
CA HIS A 179 -7.38 -3.46 -3.86
C HIS A 179 -7.87 -2.81 -5.16
N SER A 180 -7.84 -1.48 -5.23
CA SER A 180 -8.34 -0.71 -6.37
C SER A 180 -7.70 0.68 -6.38
N PRO A 181 -6.54 0.84 -7.06
CA PRO A 181 -5.82 2.11 -7.10
C PRO A 181 -6.71 3.30 -7.45
N LEU A 182 -6.60 4.37 -6.68
CA LEU A 182 -7.43 5.56 -6.87
C LEU A 182 -6.86 6.46 -7.99
N PRO A 183 -7.73 7.17 -8.73
CA PRO A 183 -7.28 8.22 -9.64
C PRO A 183 -6.67 9.39 -8.87
N TRP A 184 -5.89 10.23 -9.58
CA TRP A 184 -5.21 11.39 -8.99
C TRP A 184 -6.13 12.30 -8.20
N ILE A 185 -7.30 12.62 -8.73
CA ILE A 185 -8.23 13.58 -8.13
C ILE A 185 -8.62 13.11 -6.72
N ALA A 186 -8.98 11.83 -6.58
CA ALA A 186 -9.31 11.24 -5.29
C ALA A 186 -8.08 11.16 -4.36
N LEU A 187 -6.88 10.88 -4.89
CA LEU A 187 -5.66 10.87 -4.10
C LEU A 187 -5.28 12.27 -3.59
N ALA A 188 -5.38 13.30 -4.44
CA ALA A 188 -5.08 14.69 -4.08
C ALA A 188 -5.98 15.20 -2.94
N GLN A 189 -7.27 14.85 -2.98
CA GLN A 189 -8.22 15.12 -1.91
C GLN A 189 -7.85 14.38 -0.62
N LEU A 190 -7.61 13.06 -0.70
CA LEU A 190 -7.21 12.25 0.46
C LEU A 190 -5.87 12.70 1.06
N TRP A 191 -4.97 13.24 0.25
CA TRP A 191 -3.68 13.79 0.70
C TRP A 191 -3.77 15.22 1.19
N GLY A 192 -4.93 15.87 1.07
CA GLY A 192 -5.14 17.23 1.51
C GLY A 192 -4.28 18.26 0.77
N ILE A 193 -3.86 17.98 -0.47
CA ILE A 193 -2.95 18.88 -1.24
C ILE A 193 -3.55 20.28 -1.35
N GLU A 194 -4.85 20.37 -1.60
CA GLU A 194 -5.58 21.65 -1.73
C GLU A 194 -5.58 22.46 -0.43
N TYR A 195 -5.36 21.80 0.71
CA TYR A 195 -5.30 22.39 2.04
C TYR A 195 -3.85 22.57 2.54
N GLY A 196 -2.86 22.40 1.65
CA GLY A 196 -1.44 22.53 1.98
C GLY A 196 -0.85 21.35 2.74
N GLU A 197 -1.55 20.22 2.83
CA GLU A 197 -1.02 19.01 3.44
C GLU A 197 -0.10 18.22 2.49
N GLN A 198 0.82 17.45 3.07
CA GLN A 198 1.79 16.64 2.34
C GLN A 198 1.52 15.13 2.51
N GLY A 199 0.40 14.68 1.98
CA GLY A 199 0.01 13.28 2.02
C GLY A 199 -0.91 12.94 3.18
N ALA A 200 -1.44 11.71 3.16
CA ALA A 200 -2.39 11.26 4.17
C ALA A 200 -1.64 10.89 5.46
N ASP A 201 -1.59 11.80 6.42
CA ASP A 201 -0.81 11.68 7.66
C ASP A 201 0.70 11.48 7.37
N GLY A 202 1.22 12.26 6.42
CA GLY A 202 2.63 12.22 5.99
C GLY A 202 3.00 11.01 5.13
N GLU A 203 2.01 10.34 4.51
CA GLU A 203 2.22 9.19 3.61
C GLU A 203 1.62 9.42 2.22
N VAL A 204 2.42 9.12 1.19
CA VAL A 204 2.02 9.18 -0.22
C VAL A 204 2.24 7.82 -0.88
N ILE A 205 1.22 7.32 -1.56
CA ILE A 205 1.27 6.03 -2.29
C ILE A 205 0.75 6.22 -3.72
N LEU A 206 1.63 6.05 -4.70
CA LEU A 206 1.31 6.10 -6.13
C LEU A 206 1.32 4.69 -6.71
N VAL A 207 0.25 4.30 -7.40
CA VAL A 207 0.11 2.94 -7.95
C VAL A 207 -0.32 2.96 -9.42
N GLY A 208 0.60 2.56 -10.28
CA GLY A 208 0.39 2.47 -11.72
C GLY A 208 0.73 3.75 -12.47
N PRO A 209 0.79 3.69 -13.81
CA PRO A 209 1.02 4.86 -14.65
C PRO A 209 -0.13 5.85 -14.56
N ASP A 210 -1.36 5.36 -14.31
CA ASP A 210 -2.58 6.15 -14.27
C ASP A 210 -2.92 6.67 -12.87
N ALA A 211 -2.16 6.30 -11.82
CA ALA A 211 -2.20 7.01 -10.54
C ALA A 211 -1.65 8.41 -10.81
N GLY A 212 -2.54 9.30 -11.24
CA GLY A 212 -2.12 10.52 -11.92
C GLY A 212 -2.96 11.03 -13.08
N GLY A 213 -3.67 10.12 -13.75
CA GLY A 213 -4.06 10.32 -15.14
C GLY A 213 -2.84 10.34 -16.09
N PRO A 214 -3.06 10.49 -17.41
CA PRO A 214 -2.01 10.48 -18.43
C PRO A 214 -0.93 11.59 -18.28
N THR A 215 -1.14 12.52 -17.35
CA THR A 215 -0.21 13.61 -17.00
C THR A 215 -0.52 14.08 -15.60
N ILE A 216 0.08 13.47 -14.57
CA ILE A 216 0.34 14.30 -13.37
C ILE A 216 1.21 15.42 -13.87
N ALA A 217 0.69 16.65 -13.81
CA ALA A 217 1.50 17.80 -14.14
C ALA A 217 2.75 17.74 -13.25
N ALA A 218 3.94 17.87 -13.84
CA ALA A 218 5.17 17.85 -13.06
C ALA A 218 5.15 18.85 -11.89
N SER A 219 4.31 19.89 -11.97
CA SER A 219 3.98 20.82 -10.89
C SER A 219 3.29 20.17 -9.70
N ALA A 220 2.34 19.25 -9.89
CA ALA A 220 1.65 18.57 -8.80
C ALA A 220 2.58 17.66 -7.99
N ILE A 221 3.48 16.92 -8.66
CA ILE A 221 4.52 16.15 -7.95
C ILE A 221 5.49 17.08 -7.22
N LYS A 222 5.81 18.24 -7.80
CA LYS A 222 6.63 19.25 -7.11
C LYS A 222 5.91 19.79 -5.87
N GLN A 223 4.61 20.05 -5.95
CA GLN A 223 3.81 20.52 -4.81
C GLN A 223 3.75 19.48 -3.68
N LEU A 224 3.71 18.19 -4.02
CA LEU A 224 3.79 17.12 -3.03
C LEU A 224 5.11 17.10 -2.24
N PHE A 225 6.21 17.54 -2.85
CA PHE A 225 7.55 17.46 -2.27
C PHE A 225 8.10 18.79 -1.77
N ALA A 226 7.59 19.91 -2.27
CA ALA A 226 7.92 21.23 -1.80
C ALA A 226 7.04 21.56 -0.58
N PRO A 227 7.60 22.05 0.52
CA PRO A 227 6.81 22.74 1.53
C PRO A 227 6.01 23.85 0.86
N PRO A 228 4.76 24.12 1.29
CA PRO A 228 4.11 25.36 0.90
C PRO A 228 5.05 26.51 1.28
N ASP A 229 5.42 27.33 0.29
CA ASP A 229 6.30 28.47 0.50
C ASP A 229 5.49 29.54 1.25
N ILE A 230 5.40 29.40 2.57
CA ILE A 230 4.61 30.29 3.45
C ILE A 230 5.18 31.73 3.43
N GLY A 231 6.34 31.96 2.80
CA GLY A 231 7.08 33.21 2.92
C GLY A 231 7.15 34.12 1.70
N SER A 232 6.63 33.78 0.51
CA SER A 232 7.04 34.51 -0.70
C SER A 232 6.16 35.66 -1.19
N ASP A 233 4.84 35.68 -0.95
CA ASP A 233 3.95 36.68 -1.60
C ASP A 233 3.00 37.45 -0.66
N ALA A 234 3.06 37.19 0.64
CA ALA A 234 2.27 37.92 1.62
C ALA A 234 3.06 39.12 2.16
N GLN A 235 3.30 40.12 1.30
CA GLN A 235 3.51 41.50 1.76
C GLN A 235 2.19 41.99 2.39
N PHE A 236 1.84 41.47 3.56
CA PHE A 236 0.86 42.13 4.40
C PHE A 236 1.54 43.40 4.92
N GLU A 237 1.15 44.53 4.33
CA GLU A 237 1.42 45.87 4.85
C GLU A 237 0.92 45.93 6.31
N ASP A 238 1.85 45.77 7.24
CA ASP A 238 2.08 46.61 8.42
C ASP A 238 0.86 47.18 9.18
N ASP A 239 -0.23 46.42 9.34
CA ASP A 239 -1.25 46.70 10.35
C ASP A 239 -0.81 46.06 11.69
N GLU A 240 0.16 46.73 12.34
CA GLU A 240 0.50 46.54 13.74
C GLU A 240 -0.74 46.82 14.62
N ASP A 241 -1.39 45.80 15.20
CA ASP A 241 -1.80 45.80 16.64
C ASP A 241 -2.75 44.68 17.12
N TYR A 242 -3.22 43.74 16.28
CA TYR A 242 -4.27 42.80 16.74
C TYR A 242 -3.79 41.34 16.98
N LEU A 243 -3.45 41.05 18.24
CA LEU A 243 -3.76 39.80 18.96
C LEU A 243 -3.34 38.45 18.32
N ALA A 244 -2.13 38.34 17.76
CA ALA A 244 -1.63 37.08 17.18
C ALA A 244 -0.91 36.12 18.16
N TRP A 245 -1.09 36.28 19.48
CA TRP A 245 -0.38 35.45 20.48
C TRP A 245 -1.06 34.12 20.79
N ASP A 246 -2.32 33.94 20.38
CA ASP A 246 -3.10 32.69 20.50
C ASP A 246 -3.50 32.09 19.14
N ALA A 247 -2.93 32.60 18.04
CA ALA A 247 -2.96 31.87 16.77
C ALA A 247 -1.98 30.71 16.92
N GLU A 248 -2.43 29.64 17.60
CA GLU A 248 -1.85 28.31 17.50
C GLU A 248 -1.48 28.14 16.03
N GLU A 249 -0.18 27.95 15.77
CA GLU A 249 0.42 27.90 14.45
C GLU A 249 -0.11 26.64 13.73
N TYR A 250 -1.37 26.73 13.28
CA TYR A 250 -2.26 25.66 12.84
C TYR A 250 -1.91 25.13 11.45
N THR A 251 -0.68 25.37 10.98
CA THR A 251 -0.23 24.96 9.65
C THR A 251 0.91 23.96 9.72
N SER A 252 1.05 23.21 10.82
CA SER A 252 1.98 22.09 10.88
C SER A 252 1.34 20.81 10.33
N ALA A 253 0.90 20.85 9.07
CA ALA A 253 0.62 19.60 8.36
C ALA A 253 1.82 18.65 8.55
N PRO A 254 1.59 17.37 8.89
CA PRO A 254 2.68 16.47 9.21
C PRO A 254 3.62 16.37 8.01
N PRO A 255 4.95 16.49 8.23
CA PRO A 255 5.89 16.42 7.12
C PRO A 255 5.80 15.06 6.42
N LEU A 256 6.07 15.03 5.11
CA LEU A 256 6.10 13.79 4.36
C LEU A 256 7.19 12.86 4.90
N LYS A 257 6.78 11.73 5.48
CA LYS A 257 7.65 10.71 6.09
C LYS A 257 7.77 9.46 5.23
N ALA A 258 6.69 9.09 4.54
CA ALA A 258 6.62 7.85 3.78
C ALA A 258 6.24 8.11 2.32
N PHE A 259 7.04 7.59 1.41
CA PHE A 259 6.76 7.65 -0.02
C PHE A 259 6.84 6.25 -0.65
N ILE A 260 5.77 5.84 -1.30
CA ILE A 260 5.64 4.53 -1.95
C ILE A 260 5.20 4.76 -3.39
N SER A 261 6.00 4.26 -4.33
CA SER A 261 5.70 4.27 -5.76
C SER A 261 5.71 2.85 -6.28
N ILE A 262 4.60 2.41 -6.88
CA ILE A 262 4.41 1.07 -7.42
C ILE A 262 4.12 1.21 -8.91
N THR A 263 4.99 0.70 -9.78
CA THR A 263 4.81 0.78 -11.25
C THR A 263 4.61 2.19 -11.81
N HIS A 264 4.92 3.24 -11.02
CA HIS A 264 4.75 4.64 -11.39
C HIS A 264 6.11 5.29 -11.75
N PRO A 265 6.24 6.00 -12.88
CA PRO A 265 7.50 6.58 -13.36
C PRO A 265 7.93 7.81 -12.53
N ILE A 266 8.66 7.61 -11.43
CA ILE A 266 9.11 8.69 -10.53
C ILE A 266 10.59 9.08 -10.70
N SER A 267 11.32 8.46 -11.64
CA SER A 267 12.78 8.62 -11.82
C SER A 267 13.25 10.08 -11.97
N LYS A 268 12.45 10.95 -12.57
CA LYS A 268 12.77 12.38 -12.78
C LYS A 268 12.69 13.21 -11.50
N TYR A 269 11.92 12.75 -10.51
CA TYR A 269 11.60 13.52 -9.31
C TYR A 269 12.36 13.06 -8.08
N LEU A 270 13.23 12.05 -8.21
CA LEU A 270 14.01 11.51 -7.08
C LEU A 270 14.88 12.56 -6.36
N THR A 271 15.31 13.61 -7.06
CA THR A 271 16.09 14.72 -6.45
C THR A 271 15.23 15.72 -5.69
N LEU A 272 13.90 15.64 -5.84
CA LEU A 272 12.96 16.53 -5.18
C LEU A 272 12.45 15.97 -3.86
N PHE A 273 12.72 14.70 -3.57
CA PHE A 273 12.26 14.07 -2.35
C PHE A 273 12.66 14.88 -1.10
N PRO A 274 11.69 15.21 -0.22
CA PRO A 274 12.00 15.99 0.97
C PRO A 274 12.92 15.17 1.90
N PRO A 275 13.85 15.84 2.61
CA PRO A 275 14.79 15.17 3.50
C PRO A 275 14.12 14.52 4.72
N THR A 276 12.82 14.80 4.94
CA THR A 276 11.98 14.23 5.99
C THR A 276 11.54 12.79 5.73
N ILE A 277 11.75 12.27 4.52
CA ILE A 277 11.40 10.87 4.20
C ILE A 277 12.26 9.92 5.04
N THR A 278 11.58 9.08 5.82
CA THR A 278 12.15 7.97 6.59
C THR A 278 11.85 6.62 5.93
N HIS A 279 10.75 6.50 5.18
CA HIS A 279 10.35 5.25 4.54
C HIS A 279 10.18 5.47 3.04
N LEU A 280 10.96 4.74 2.25
CA LEU A 280 10.90 4.81 0.80
C LEU A 280 10.68 3.43 0.20
N ALA A 281 9.65 3.29 -0.62
CA ALA A 281 9.49 2.12 -1.49
C ALA A 281 9.34 2.55 -2.95
N LEU A 282 10.22 2.04 -3.80
CA LEU A 282 10.16 2.21 -5.24
C LEU A 282 10.04 0.82 -5.85
N ILE A 283 8.82 0.36 -6.10
CA ILE A 283 8.53 -1.03 -6.44
C ILE A 283 8.14 -1.15 -7.91
N ALA A 284 8.87 -1.97 -8.67
CA ALA A 284 8.66 -2.15 -10.10
C ALA A 284 8.53 -0.85 -10.90
N ILE A 285 9.30 0.19 -10.52
CA ILE A 285 9.21 1.49 -11.18
C ILE A 285 9.85 1.41 -12.58
N PRO A 286 9.21 1.92 -13.63
CA PRO A 286 9.86 2.08 -14.92
C PRO A 286 10.90 3.20 -14.83
N LEU A 287 12.06 3.00 -15.46
CA LEU A 287 13.06 4.06 -15.63
C LEU A 287 12.91 4.73 -16.99
N ASP A 288 13.17 6.04 -17.02
CA ASP A 288 13.39 6.75 -18.27
C ASP A 288 14.65 6.25 -19.00
N ARG A 289 14.69 6.42 -20.33
CA ARG A 289 15.77 5.89 -21.19
C ARG A 289 17.16 6.42 -20.83
N ASP A 290 17.23 7.61 -20.26
CA ASP A 290 18.44 8.32 -19.87
C ASP A 290 18.84 8.08 -18.40
N VAL A 291 18.00 7.40 -17.61
CA VAL A 291 18.22 7.17 -16.19
C VAL A 291 18.76 5.76 -15.98
N THR A 292 19.99 5.68 -15.46
CA THR A 292 20.62 4.40 -15.08
C THR A 292 20.40 4.08 -13.61
N SER A 293 20.53 2.80 -13.24
CA SER A 293 20.45 2.36 -11.84
C SER A 293 21.43 3.12 -10.93
N ARG A 294 22.67 3.36 -11.39
CA ARG A 294 23.66 4.13 -10.62
C ARG A 294 23.21 5.57 -10.38
N ILE A 295 22.56 6.21 -11.36
CA ILE A 295 22.02 7.58 -11.19
C ILE A 295 20.90 7.58 -10.15
N VAL A 296 19.99 6.61 -10.19
CA VAL A 296 18.92 6.45 -9.19
C VAL A 296 19.53 6.31 -7.80
N MET A 297 20.45 5.36 -7.61
CA MET A 297 21.09 5.13 -6.32
C MET A 297 21.87 6.34 -5.80
N ALA A 298 22.60 7.03 -6.70
CA ALA A 298 23.31 8.26 -6.35
C ALA A 298 22.35 9.36 -5.87
N ARG A 299 21.23 9.58 -6.56
CA ARG A 299 20.21 10.57 -6.17
C ARG A 299 19.59 10.24 -4.81
N LEU A 300 19.20 8.98 -4.60
CA LEU A 300 18.62 8.53 -3.33
C LEU A 300 19.59 8.72 -2.16
N SER A 301 20.85 8.30 -2.33
CA SER A 301 21.87 8.39 -1.27
C SER A 301 22.29 9.81 -0.91
N HIS A 302 22.06 10.79 -1.81
CA HIS A 302 22.43 12.17 -1.59
C HIS A 302 21.42 12.93 -0.72
N GLY A 303 20.12 12.76 -0.98
CA GLY A 303 19.06 13.54 -0.35
C GLY A 303 18.47 12.95 0.93
N LEU A 304 18.44 11.62 1.05
CA LEU A 304 17.62 10.93 2.06
C LEU A 304 18.44 10.44 3.25
N ARG A 305 18.95 11.35 4.08
CA ARG A 305 19.79 10.98 5.24
C ARG A 305 19.02 10.38 6.41
N LEU A 306 17.71 10.64 6.49
CA LEU A 306 16.84 10.13 7.56
C LEU A 306 16.20 8.78 7.22
N LEU A 307 16.60 8.16 6.11
CA LEU A 307 16.01 6.91 5.66
C LEU A 307 16.24 5.78 6.66
N GLU A 308 15.14 5.14 7.03
CA GLU A 308 14.98 4.08 8.02
C GLU A 308 14.61 2.75 7.35
N ALA A 309 13.77 2.82 6.31
CA ALA A 309 13.33 1.69 5.50
C ALA A 309 13.45 1.99 4.00
N LEU A 310 14.08 1.08 3.26
CA LEU A 310 14.24 1.16 1.81
C LEU A 310 13.75 -0.11 1.11
N ASP A 311 12.74 -0.01 0.27
CA ASP A 311 12.26 -1.12 -0.55
C ASP A 311 12.47 -0.81 -2.04
N LEU A 312 13.36 -1.56 -2.70
CA LEU A 312 13.64 -1.46 -4.13
C LEU A 312 13.24 -2.74 -4.87
N SER A 313 12.21 -3.43 -4.38
CA SER A 313 11.75 -4.70 -4.93
C SER A 313 11.18 -4.59 -6.36
N CYS A 314 11.22 -5.70 -7.08
CA CYS A 314 10.65 -5.92 -8.41
C CYS A 314 11.22 -4.98 -9.48
N ASN A 315 12.41 -4.42 -9.28
CA ASN A 315 13.05 -3.52 -10.23
C ASN A 315 14.05 -4.26 -11.11
N PRO A 316 13.71 -4.57 -12.38
CA PRO A 316 14.64 -5.28 -13.27
C PRO A 316 15.86 -4.43 -13.62
N TRP A 317 15.78 -3.10 -13.53
CA TRP A 317 16.92 -2.22 -13.81
C TRP A 317 17.98 -2.22 -12.70
N LEU A 318 17.68 -2.78 -11.52
CA LEU A 318 18.59 -2.77 -10.39
C LEU A 318 19.70 -3.81 -10.59
N VAL A 319 20.96 -3.35 -10.50
CA VAL A 319 22.16 -4.17 -10.70
C VAL A 319 23.09 -4.09 -9.50
N THR A 320 23.82 -5.18 -9.23
CA THR A 320 24.77 -5.29 -8.10
C THR A 320 25.76 -4.11 -8.06
N ASP A 321 26.30 -3.69 -9.21
CA ASP A 321 27.29 -2.61 -9.28
C ASP A 321 26.74 -1.24 -8.86
N ALA A 322 25.42 -1.01 -9.02
CA ALA A 322 24.79 0.21 -8.56
C ALA A 322 24.64 0.21 -7.03
N ILE A 323 24.23 -0.93 -6.45
CA ILE A 323 24.16 -1.12 -5.00
C ILE A 323 25.54 -0.96 -4.35
N ARG A 324 26.58 -1.58 -4.92
CA ARG A 324 27.97 -1.47 -4.44
C ARG A 324 28.54 -0.06 -4.51
N SER A 325 27.99 0.79 -5.38
CA SER A 325 28.46 2.18 -5.52
C SER A 325 27.94 3.13 -4.44
N VAL A 326 26.98 2.68 -3.63
CA VAL A 326 26.44 3.47 -2.51
C VAL A 326 27.31 3.28 -1.28
N ASP A 327 27.66 4.38 -0.63
CA ASP A 327 28.25 4.35 0.71
C ASP A 327 27.13 4.16 1.74
N TRP A 328 26.70 2.91 1.91
CA TRP A 328 25.63 2.52 2.83
C TRP A 328 25.92 3.07 4.22
N SER A 329 27.12 2.77 4.73
CA SER A 329 27.59 3.06 6.08
C SER A 329 27.58 4.55 6.45
N ALA A 330 28.02 5.46 5.57
CA ALA A 330 28.10 6.88 5.91
C ALA A 330 26.81 7.65 5.57
N ARG A 331 26.07 7.26 4.53
CA ARG A 331 24.93 8.05 4.02
C ARG A 331 23.62 7.77 4.74
N TRP A 332 23.39 6.51 5.10
CA TRP A 332 22.10 6.05 5.58
C TRP A 332 22.16 5.49 7.00
N LEU A 333 22.70 6.26 7.94
CA LEU A 333 23.00 5.82 9.31
C LEU A 333 21.80 5.25 10.08
N ARG A 334 20.57 5.62 9.71
CA ARG A 334 19.32 5.18 10.35
C ARG A 334 18.64 3.99 9.66
N LEU A 335 19.17 3.59 8.50
CA LEU A 335 18.58 2.54 7.69
C LEU A 335 18.79 1.20 8.39
N HIS A 336 17.69 0.60 8.80
CA HIS A 336 17.65 -0.67 9.53
C HIS A 336 16.88 -1.75 8.76
N PHE A 337 16.16 -1.35 7.70
CA PHE A 337 15.46 -2.24 6.80
C PHE A 337 15.79 -1.95 5.33
N ALA A 338 16.15 -2.99 4.58
CA ALA A 338 16.29 -2.94 3.14
C ALA A 338 15.68 -4.18 2.48
N ALA A 339 14.91 -3.98 1.42
CA ALA A 339 14.31 -5.06 0.62
C ALA A 339 14.67 -4.97 -0.86
N PHE A 340 15.05 -6.13 -1.41
CA PHE A 340 15.42 -6.33 -2.81
C PHE A 340 14.78 -7.61 -3.32
N ILE A 341 13.45 -7.64 -3.40
CA ILE A 341 12.71 -8.86 -3.73
C ILE A 341 12.50 -8.93 -5.22
N ASN A 342 12.73 -10.10 -5.85
CA ASN A 342 12.49 -10.31 -7.28
C ASN A 342 13.24 -9.28 -8.17
N CYS A 343 14.54 -9.08 -7.90
CA CYS A 343 15.43 -8.20 -8.64
C CYS A 343 16.37 -9.03 -9.53
N PRO A 344 15.96 -9.45 -10.74
CA PRO A 344 16.63 -10.52 -11.50
C PRO A 344 18.06 -10.23 -11.94
N ASN A 345 18.44 -8.95 -11.98
CA ASN A 345 19.77 -8.52 -12.38
C ASN A 345 20.73 -8.29 -11.20
N MET A 346 20.26 -8.51 -9.97
CA MET A 346 21.12 -8.57 -8.79
C MET A 346 21.74 -9.97 -8.71
N LYS A 347 23.05 -10.02 -8.83
CA LYS A 347 23.88 -11.22 -8.65
C LYS A 347 24.67 -11.10 -7.36
N ASP A 348 25.11 -12.24 -6.83
CA ASP A 348 26.09 -12.30 -5.73
C ASP A 348 25.60 -11.59 -4.46
N LEU A 349 24.41 -11.98 -4.00
CA LEU A 349 23.71 -11.35 -2.88
C LEU A 349 24.42 -11.56 -1.54
N GLU A 350 25.08 -12.70 -1.37
CA GLU A 350 25.88 -12.98 -0.18
C GLU A 350 26.95 -11.91 0.01
N SER A 351 27.63 -11.52 -1.07
CA SER A 351 28.61 -10.42 -1.02
C SER A 351 27.99 -9.05 -0.73
N LEU A 352 26.72 -8.85 -1.12
CA LEU A 352 26.02 -7.59 -0.89
C LEU A 352 25.59 -7.44 0.55
N ASP A 353 25.27 -8.55 1.22
CA ASP A 353 24.92 -8.55 2.64
C ASP A 353 26.05 -7.96 3.48
N ASP A 354 27.30 -8.39 3.25
CA ASP A 354 28.47 -7.82 3.93
C ASP A 354 28.67 -6.33 3.66
N ILE A 355 28.40 -5.88 2.43
CA ILE A 355 28.58 -4.47 2.03
C ILE A 355 27.50 -3.59 2.67
N ILE A 356 26.24 -4.01 2.59
CA ILE A 356 25.10 -3.29 3.16
C ILE A 356 25.18 -3.30 4.70
N ASN A 357 25.64 -4.42 5.28
CA ASN A 357 25.75 -4.62 6.73
C ASN A 357 27.06 -4.11 7.34
N SER A 358 27.98 -3.58 6.52
CA SER A 358 29.27 -3.11 7.00
C SER A 358 29.13 -2.07 8.14
N GLY A 359 29.42 -2.51 9.37
CA GLY A 359 29.40 -1.68 10.57
C GLY A 359 28.01 -1.42 11.19
N ARG A 360 27.00 -2.24 10.91
CA ARG A 360 25.62 -2.03 11.40
C ARG A 360 24.94 -3.30 11.92
N SER A 361 24.11 -3.13 12.94
CA SER A 361 23.16 -4.15 13.39
C SER A 361 21.83 -3.95 12.67
N TRP A 362 21.60 -4.70 11.60
CA TRP A 362 20.35 -4.64 10.84
C TRP A 362 19.26 -5.48 11.49
N GLU A 363 18.03 -5.00 11.43
CA GLU A 363 16.87 -5.81 11.85
C GLU A 363 16.54 -6.87 10.80
N ARG A 364 16.66 -6.53 9.50
CA ARG A 364 16.46 -7.49 8.40
C ARG A 364 16.94 -6.96 7.04
N LEU A 365 17.82 -7.70 6.37
CA LEU A 365 17.93 -7.67 4.91
C LEU A 365 16.99 -8.74 4.35
N VAL A 366 16.04 -8.35 3.50
CA VAL A 366 15.11 -9.30 2.88
C VAL A 366 15.40 -9.41 1.39
N HIS A 367 15.86 -10.58 0.99
CA HIS A 367 15.97 -11.00 -0.40
C HIS A 367 15.14 -12.26 -0.62
N ILE A 368 14.17 -12.19 -1.51
CA ILE A 368 13.30 -13.31 -1.87
C ILE A 368 13.11 -13.29 -3.39
N ASP A 369 13.42 -14.40 -4.04
CA ASP A 369 13.05 -14.62 -5.45
C ASP A 369 11.67 -15.26 -5.50
N TRP A 370 10.79 -14.74 -6.36
CA TRP A 370 9.52 -15.39 -6.63
C TRP A 370 9.75 -16.46 -7.69
N THR A 371 9.91 -17.70 -7.23
CA THR A 371 10.06 -18.88 -8.11
C THR A 371 8.77 -19.25 -8.82
#